data_AF-Q71IQ3-F1
#
_entry.id   AF-Q71IQ3-F1
#
_cell.length_a   1.000
_cell.length_b   1.000
_cell.length_c   1.000
_cell.angle_alpha   90.00
_cell.angle_beta   90.00
_cell.angle_gamma   90.00
#
_symmetry.space_group_name_H-M   'P 1'
#
loop_
_entity.id
_entity.type
_entity.pdbx_description
1 polymer ?
#
loop_
_entity_poly.entity_id
_entity_poly.type
_entity_poly.pdbx_seq_one_letter_code
_entity_poly.pdbx_strand_id
1 'polypeptide(L)' 'GEVVTYNRNYVSNALLREHGILVHEVRSSELSRGRGGPRCMSCPIVREDI' A
#
# COMPACT_ATOMS: atom_id res chain seq x y z
N GLY A 1 3.99 -6.56 10.35
CA GLY A 1 3.75 -5.36 9.52
C GLY A 1 2.90 -5.76 8.33
N GLU A 2 1.82 -5.03 8.07
CA GLU A 2 0.85 -5.33 7.02
C GLU A 2 0.48 -4.03 6.30
N VAL A 3 0.51 -4.05 4.96
CA VAL A 3 0.37 -2.84 4.14
C VAL A 3 -0.54 -3.08 2.94
N VAL A 4 -1.17 -2.00 2.48
CA VAL A 4 -1.92 -1.95 1.22
C VAL A 4 -1.17 -1.06 0.24
N THR A 5 -0.87 -1.58 -0.95
CA THR A 5 -0.09 -0.89 -1.99
C THR A 5 -0.73 -1.07 -3.37
N TYR A 6 -0.21 -0.36 -4.37
CA TYR A 6 -0.58 -0.61 -5.75
C TYR A 6 0.22 -1.77 -6.36
N ASN A 7 -0.44 -2.55 -7.22
CA ASN A 7 0.20 -3.65 -7.96
C ASN A 7 1.30 -3.19 -8.95
N ARG A 8 1.21 -1.96 -9.47
CA ARG A 8 2.21 -1.41 -10.39
C ARG A 8 3.61 -1.26 -9.77
N ASN A 9 3.71 -1.22 -8.44
CA ASN A 9 4.96 -0.99 -7.71
C ASN A 9 5.67 -2.33 -7.42
N TYR A 10 5.82 -3.19 -8.44
CA TYR A 10 6.27 -4.58 -8.26
C TYR A 10 7.65 -4.71 -7.59
N VAL A 11 8.60 -3.82 -7.90
CA VAL A 11 9.94 -3.82 -7.27
C VAL A 11 9.85 -3.54 -5.78
N SER A 12 9.15 -2.47 -5.40
CA SER A 12 8.97 -2.12 -3.99
C SER A 12 8.17 -3.18 -3.24
N ASN A 13 7.13 -3.74 -3.86
CA ASN A 13 6.34 -4.81 -3.27
C ASN A 13 7.17 -6.09 -3.05
N ALA A 14 8.08 -6.42 -3.97
CA ALA A 14 9.00 -7.54 -3.80
C ALA A 14 9.93 -7.32 -2.60
N LEU A 15 10.57 -6.15 -2.51
CA LEU A 15 11.42 -5.79 -1.36
C LEU A 15 10.66 -5.85 -0.03
N LEU A 16 9.43 -5.32 0.02
CA LEU A 16 8.59 -5.39 1.21
C LEU A 16 8.32 -6.85 1.64
N ARG A 17 8.04 -7.73 0.67
CA ARG A 17 7.84 -9.18 0.94
C ARG A 17 9.12 -9.86 1.41
N GLU A 18 10.27 -9.55 0.80
CA GLU A 18 11.58 -10.08 1.21
C GLU A 18 11.93 -9.69 2.65
N HIS A 19 11.48 -8.52 3.10
CA HIS A 19 11.59 -8.06 4.48
C HIS A 19 10.46 -8.55 5.41
N GLY A 20 9.66 -9.53 4.99
CA GLY A 20 8.64 -10.17 5.83
C GLY A 20 7.37 -9.35 6.07
N ILE A 21 7.11 -8.31 5.26
CA ILE A 21 5.90 -7.51 5.33
C ILE A 21 4.79 -8.17 4.50
N LEU A 22 3.59 -8.28 5.07
CA LEU A 22 2.41 -8.74 4.34
C LEU A 22 1.92 -7.61 3.42
N VAL A 23 1.90 -7.87 2.11
CA VAL A 23 1.57 -6.88 1.07
C VAL A 23 0.26 -7.23 0.38
N HIS A 24 -0.76 -6.39 0.57
CA HIS A 24 -2.03 -6.43 -0.15
C HIS A 24 -1.99 -5.47 -1.34
N GLU A 25 -2.13 -5.98 -2.55
CA GLU A 25 -2.09 -5.16 -3.75
C GLU A 25 -3.49 -4.84 -4.27
N VAL A 26 -3.72 -3.56 -4.57
CA VAL A 26 -4.89 -3.10 -5.34
C VAL A 26 -4.47 -2.63 -6.72
N ARG A 27 -5.37 -2.72 -7.71
CA ARG A 27 -5.09 -2.22 -9.06
C ARG A 27 -4.93 -0.70 -9.05
N SER A 28 -3.84 -0.21 -9.63
CA SER A 28 -3.53 1.22 -9.61
C SER A 28 -4.36 2.06 -10.57
N SER A 29 -4.70 1.51 -11.74
CA SER A 29 -5.45 2.12 -12.85
C SER A 29 -5.33 3.65 -12.92
N GLU A 30 -6.46 4.37 -12.96
CA GLU A 30 -6.52 5.83 -13.03
C GLU A 30 -6.13 6.52 -11.72
N LEU A 31 -6.32 5.88 -10.56
CA LEU A 31 -6.05 6.48 -9.24
C LEU A 31 -4.59 6.91 -9.10
N SER A 32 -3.66 6.13 -9.63
CA SER A 32 -2.24 6.48 -9.60
C SER A 32 -1.89 7.75 -10.39
N ARG A 33 -2.71 8.15 -11.37
CA ARG A 33 -2.51 9.41 -12.13
C ARG A 33 -2.80 10.64 -11.28
N GLY A 34 -3.66 10.50 -10.27
CA GLY A 34 -3.92 11.52 -9.25
C GLY A 34 -2.76 11.77 -8.28
N ARG A 35 -1.61 11.11 -8.49
CA ARG A 35 -0.38 11.25 -7.69
C ARG A 35 -0.56 10.85 -6.21
N GLY A 36 -1.51 9.96 -5.92
CA GLY A 36 -1.81 9.49 -4.57
C GLY A 36 -1.77 7.97 -4.43
N GLY A 37 -1.23 7.48 -3.31
CA GLY A 37 -1.28 6.08 -2.91
C GLY A 37 -2.45 5.77 -1.97
N PRO A 38 -2.63 4.49 -1.57
CA PRO A 38 -3.66 4.10 -0.59
C PRO A 38 -3.63 4.93 0.71
N ARG A 39 -2.43 5.35 1.16
CA ARG A 39 -2.27 6.23 2.32
C ARG A 39 -2.81 7.66 2.10
N CYS A 40 -2.72 8.20 0.88
CA CYS A 40 -3.25 9.51 0.53
C CYS A 40 -4.79 9.49 0.44
N MET A 41 -5.38 8.33 0.14
CA MET A 41 -6.83 8.12 0.00
C MET A 41 -7.48 7.64 1.30
N SER A 42 -6.78 7.71 2.43
CA SER A 42 -7.28 7.24 3.72
C SER A 42 -7.12 8.28 4.82
N CYS A 43 -8.07 8.29 5.74
CA CYS A 43 -8.09 9.09 6.95
C CYS A 43 -8.41 8.16 8.13
N PRO A 44 -7.40 7.55 8.78
CA PRO A 44 -7.63 6.67 9.92
C PRO A 44 -8.28 7.44 11.07
N ILE A 45 -9.41 6.95 11.57
CA ILE A 45 -10.14 7.58 12.70
C ILE A 45 -9.74 6.93 14.03
N VAL A 46 -9.60 5.60 14.04
CA VAL A 46 -9.24 4.81 15.22
C VAL A 46 -8.19 3.78 14.80
N ARG A 47 -7.22 3.53 15.67
CA ARG A 47 -6.25 2.43 15.58
C ARG A 47 -6.14 1.80 16.96
N GLU A 48 -5.93 0.50 17.01
CA GLU A 48 -5.56 -0.20 18.24
C GLU A 48 -4.16 0.23 18.69
N ASP A 49 -3.90 0.15 19.99
CA ASP A 49 -2.56 0.37 20.55
C ASP A 49 -1.59 -0.71 20.06
N ILE A 50 -0.30 -0.37 20.02
CA ILE A 50 0.76 -1.21 19.46
C ILE A 50 1.15 -2.33 20.42
#